data_AF-A0A6P4I6W2-F1
#
_entry.id   AF-A0A6P4I6W2-F1
#
_cell.length_a   1.000
_cell.length_b   1.000
_cell.length_c   1.000
_cell.angle_alpha   90.00
_cell.angle_beta   90.00
_cell.angle_gamma   90.00
#
_symmetry.space_group_name_H-M   'P 1'
#
loop_
_entity.id
_entity.type
_entity.pdbx_description
1 polymer ?
#
loop_
_entity_poly.entity_id
_entity_poly.type
_entity_poly.pdbx_seq_one_letter_code
_entity_poly.pdbx_strand_id
1 'polypeptide(L)'
;MPAKKRTASANAASTSKDSDSPMSPAVNDPEYQRKRQKNNEAVQRTREKTKKSAEERKKRIDDLRRENDTLKVQIEQGEKHISTLRDLIIQGEKTEDGHRIIEEILAGPDPDDND
;
A
#
# COMPACT_ATOMS: atom_id res chain seq x y z
N MET A 1 -4.81 -16.75 -24.06
CA MET A 1 -5.17 -15.31 -24.13
C MET A 1 -3.88 -14.50 -24.18
N PRO A 2 -3.47 -13.92 -25.33
CA PRO A 2 -2.16 -13.28 -25.44
C PRO A 2 -2.16 -11.82 -24.94
N ALA A 3 -1.02 -11.40 -24.37
CA ALA A 3 -0.82 -10.16 -23.63
C ALA A 3 -0.76 -8.89 -24.49
N LYS A 4 -1.29 -7.79 -23.95
CA LYS A 4 -1.32 -6.44 -24.56
C LYS A 4 0.09 -5.87 -24.76
N LYS A 5 0.40 -5.49 -26.00
CA LYS A 5 1.57 -4.66 -26.37
C LYS A 5 1.52 -3.33 -25.63
N ARG A 6 2.61 -3.02 -24.90
CA ARG A 6 2.91 -1.68 -24.37
C ARG A 6 3.39 -0.83 -25.53
N THR A 7 2.65 0.21 -25.92
CA THR A 7 3.20 1.27 -26.77
C THR A 7 4.00 2.22 -25.88
N ALA A 8 5.29 2.34 -26.21
CA ALA A 8 6.23 3.17 -25.49
C ALA A 8 5.88 4.66 -25.64
N SER A 9 6.16 5.38 -24.55
CA SER A 9 6.17 6.82 -24.43
C SER A 9 7.09 7.44 -25.50
N ALA A 10 6.51 8.17 -26.46
CA ALA A 10 7.20 9.17 -27.25
C ALA A 10 6.81 10.55 -26.70
N ASN A 11 7.72 11.13 -25.93
CA ASN A 11 7.64 12.50 -25.45
C ASN A 11 8.47 13.37 -26.41
N ALA A 12 7.86 14.30 -27.15
CA ALA A 12 8.57 15.44 -27.74
C ALA A 12 7.56 16.45 -28.32
N ALA A 13 7.45 17.59 -27.64
CA ALA A 13 7.22 18.93 -28.18
C ALA A 13 6.44 19.09 -29.50
N SER A 14 5.24 19.65 -29.40
CA SER A 14 4.76 20.61 -30.40
C SER A 14 3.94 21.72 -29.74
N THR A 15 4.65 22.65 -29.08
CA THR A 15 4.19 24.02 -28.96
C THR A 15 4.21 24.66 -30.36
N SER A 16 3.14 24.51 -31.13
CA SER A 16 2.84 25.43 -32.23
C SER A 16 1.72 26.36 -31.76
N LYS A 17 2.14 27.54 -31.29
CA LYS A 17 1.30 28.74 -31.28
C LYS A 17 1.07 29.14 -32.74
N ASP A 18 0.15 28.48 -33.42
CA ASP A 18 -0.43 28.98 -34.66
C ASP A 18 -1.90 29.28 -34.39
N SER A 19 -2.16 30.54 -34.11
CA SER A 19 -3.44 31.12 -33.70
C SER A 19 -4.34 31.42 -34.90
N ASP A 20 -4.29 30.64 -35.98
CA ASP A 20 -5.13 30.88 -37.16
C ASP A 20 -5.31 29.64 -38.05
N SER A 21 -5.84 28.55 -37.49
CA SER A 21 -6.57 27.58 -38.32
C SER A 21 -8.05 27.92 -38.25
N PRO A 22 -8.77 27.97 -39.39
CA PRO A 22 -10.20 28.28 -39.40
C PRO A 22 -10.89 27.21 -38.58
N MET A 23 -11.28 27.60 -37.37
CA MET A 23 -11.97 26.77 -36.41
C MET A 23 -13.19 26.18 -37.14
N SER A 24 -13.26 24.85 -37.26
CA SER A 24 -14.39 24.22 -37.93
C SER A 24 -15.69 24.74 -37.29
N PRO A 25 -16.76 24.99 -38.05
CA PRO A 25 -17.98 25.63 -37.53
C PRO A 25 -18.62 24.87 -36.35
N ALA A 26 -18.21 23.61 -36.13
CA ALA A 26 -18.57 22.78 -34.99
C ALA A 26 -17.94 23.21 -33.65
N VAL A 27 -16.86 23.98 -33.61
CA VAL A 27 -16.20 24.36 -32.34
C VAL A 27 -16.94 25.51 -31.63
N ASN A 28 -17.63 26.35 -32.39
CA ASN A 28 -18.49 27.41 -31.88
C ASN A 28 -19.93 26.94 -31.62
N ASP A 29 -20.26 25.67 -31.93
CA ASP A 29 -21.55 25.06 -31.59
C ASP A 29 -21.64 24.85 -30.06
N PRO A 30 -22.64 25.44 -29.37
CA PRO A 30 -22.85 25.25 -27.93
C PRO A 30 -22.99 23.79 -27.52
N GLU A 31 -23.57 22.93 -28.38
CA GLU A 31 -23.69 21.51 -28.08
C GLU A 31 -22.34 20.80 -28.04
N TYR A 32 -21.47 21.12 -28.99
CA TYR A 32 -20.11 20.57 -29.05
C TYR A 32 -19.30 20.99 -27.82
N GLN A 33 -19.36 22.27 -27.42
CA GLN A 33 -18.66 22.78 -26.24
C GLN A 33 -19.11 22.06 -24.97
N ARG A 34 -20.44 21.87 -24.80
CA ARG A 34 -20.99 21.13 -23.66
C ARG A 34 -20.52 19.67 -23.63
N LYS A 35 -20.48 18.99 -24.78
CA LYS A 35 -19.97 17.61 -24.89
C LYS A 35 -18.49 17.53 -24.55
N ARG A 36 -17.67 18.49 -25.00
CA ARG A 36 -16.24 18.56 -24.68
C ARG A 36 -15.97 18.86 -23.22
N GLN A 37 -16.70 19.79 -22.61
CA GLN A 37 -16.59 20.09 -21.18
C GLN A 37 -16.87 18.84 -20.34
N LYS A 38 -17.98 18.13 -20.62
CA LYS A 38 -18.31 16.86 -19.95
C LYS A 38 -17.23 15.78 -20.13
N ASN A 39 -16.66 15.67 -21.33
CA ASN A 39 -15.58 14.72 -21.57
C ASN A 39 -14.31 15.08 -20.80
N ASN A 40 -13.92 16.36 -20.79
CA ASN A 40 -12.76 16.83 -20.03
C ASN A 40 -12.94 16.55 -18.54
N GLU A 41 -14.11 16.82 -17.98
CA GLU A 41 -14.45 16.45 -16.59
C GLU A 41 -14.35 14.94 -16.35
N ALA A 42 -14.90 14.12 -17.25
CA ALA A 42 -14.85 12.66 -17.11
C ALA A 42 -13.41 12.12 -17.17
N VAL A 43 -12.58 12.69 -18.04
CA VAL A 43 -11.16 12.36 -18.16
C VAL A 43 -10.42 12.75 -16.88
N GLN A 44 -10.66 13.96 -16.36
CA GLN A 44 -10.05 14.42 -15.12
C GLN A 44 -10.43 13.50 -13.95
N ARG A 45 -11.73 13.20 -13.76
CA ARG A 45 -12.20 12.27 -12.73
C ARG A 45 -11.56 10.89 -12.87
N THR A 46 -11.40 10.39 -14.10
CA THR A 46 -10.76 9.09 -14.34
C THR A 46 -9.29 9.10 -13.92
N ARG A 47 -8.55 10.14 -14.30
CA ARG A 47 -7.13 10.31 -13.92
C ARG A 47 -6.97 10.40 -12.40
N GLU A 48 -7.80 11.21 -11.75
CA GLU A 48 -7.80 11.36 -10.29
C GLU A 48 -8.13 10.04 -9.60
N LYS A 49 -9.14 9.30 -10.08
CA LYS A 49 -9.47 7.97 -9.55
C LYS A 49 -8.31 6.98 -9.68
N THR A 50 -7.64 6.95 -10.82
CA THR A 50 -6.47 6.08 -11.03
C THR A 50 -5.32 6.47 -10.12
N LYS A 51 -5.04 7.77 -9.97
CA LYS A 51 -4.01 8.29 -9.06
C LYS A 51 -4.31 7.90 -7.61
N LYS A 52 -5.53 8.17 -7.14
CA LYS A 52 -5.98 7.83 -5.79
C LYS A 52 -5.88 6.33 -5.53
N SER A 53 -6.34 5.49 -6.46
CA SER A 53 -6.23 4.03 -6.33
C SER A 53 -4.78 3.54 -6.24
N ALA A 54 -3.85 4.19 -6.96
CA ALA A 54 -2.43 3.87 -6.85
C ALA A 54 -1.84 4.27 -5.49
N GLU A 55 -2.22 5.44 -4.97
CA GLU A 55 -1.82 5.93 -3.65
C GLU A 55 -2.38 5.05 -2.53
N GLU A 56 -3.67 4.69 -2.60
CA GLU A 56 -4.32 3.78 -1.65
C GLU A 56 -3.64 2.40 -1.64
N ARG A 57 -3.30 1.85 -2.81
CA ARG A 57 -2.56 0.58 -2.90
C ARG A 57 -1.16 0.69 -2.30
N LYS A 58 -0.46 1.79 -2.55
CA LYS A 58 0.86 2.03 -1.95
C LYS A 58 0.76 2.08 -0.44
N LYS A 59 -0.19 2.86 0.10
CA LYS A 59 -0.44 2.96 1.53
C LYS A 59 -0.71 1.58 2.14
N ARG A 60 -1.59 0.78 1.52
CA ARG A 60 -1.90 -0.57 1.99
C ARG A 60 -0.68 -1.49 1.99
N ILE A 61 0.21 -1.38 0.99
CA ILE A 61 1.46 -2.16 0.97
C ILE A 61 2.37 -1.72 2.12
N ASP A 62 2.49 -0.42 2.37
CA ASP A 62 3.32 0.11 3.46
C ASP A 62 2.78 -0.33 4.82
N ASP A 63 1.46 -0.31 5.02
CA ASP A 63 0.80 -0.75 6.25
C ASP A 63 1.01 -2.26 6.47
N LEU A 64 0.79 -3.09 5.44
CA LEU A 64 1.04 -4.54 5.51
C LEU A 64 2.51 -4.89 5.78
N ARG A 65 3.45 -4.08 5.30
CA ARG A 65 4.88 -4.29 5.59
C ARG A 65 5.19 -4.05 7.06
N ARG A 66 4.66 -2.97 7.64
CA ARG A 66 4.83 -2.69 9.07
C ARG A 66 4.23 -3.80 9.92
N GLU A 67 3.01 -4.21 9.61
CA GLU A 67 2.34 -5.32 10.30
C GLU A 67 3.17 -6.62 10.19
N ASN A 68 3.71 -6.92 9.00
CA ASN A 68 4.54 -8.09 8.81
C ASN A 68 5.85 -8.04 9.62
N ASP A 69 6.46 -6.86 9.75
CA ASP A 69 7.66 -6.69 10.56
C ASP A 69 7.35 -6.85 12.06
N THR A 70 6.22 -6.31 12.54
CA THR A 70 5.73 -6.55 13.91
C THR A 70 5.50 -8.04 14.16
N LEU A 71 4.79 -8.72 13.25
CA LEU A 71 4.51 -10.15 13.36
C LEU A 71 5.79 -11.00 13.37
N LYS A 72 6.82 -10.64 12.58
CA LYS A 72 8.12 -11.32 12.63
C LYS A 72 8.79 -11.20 13.98
N VAL A 73 8.78 -10.00 14.58
CA VAL A 73 9.35 -9.78 15.92
C VAL A 73 8.61 -10.64 16.96
N GLN A 74 7.28 -10.70 16.87
CA GLN A 74 6.47 -11.54 17.76
C GLN A 74 6.77 -13.03 17.60
N ILE A 75 6.93 -13.51 16.36
CA ILE A 75 7.33 -14.91 16.10
C ILE A 75 8.71 -15.19 16.69
N GLU A 76 9.70 -14.34 16.43
CA GLU A 76 11.05 -14.51 16.95
C GLU A 76 11.08 -14.51 18.49
N GLN A 77 10.27 -13.65 19.12
CA GLN A 77 10.12 -13.62 20.57
C GLN A 77 9.46 -14.89 21.10
N GLY A 78 8.39 -15.37 20.45
CA GLY A 78 7.74 -16.63 20.80
C GLY A 78 8.67 -17.84 20.67
N GLU A 79 9.48 -17.90 19.61
CA GLU A 79 10.50 -18.94 19.42
C GLU A 79 11.54 -18.94 20.55
N LYS A 80 12.00 -17.75 20.97
CA LYS A 80 12.91 -17.59 22.13
C LYS A 80 12.24 -18.08 23.41
N HIS A 81 11.02 -17.65 23.69
CA HIS A 81 10.28 -18.07 24.88
C HIS A 81 10.12 -19.60 24.93
N ILE A 82 9.76 -20.23 23.81
CA ILE A 82 9.64 -21.69 23.71
C ILE A 82 10.99 -22.37 23.94
N SER A 83 12.08 -21.85 23.38
CA SER A 83 13.42 -22.40 23.60
C SER A 83 13.79 -22.35 25.08
N THR A 84 13.62 -21.20 25.72
CA THR A 84 13.91 -21.01 27.15
C THR A 84 13.09 -21.97 28.02
N LEU A 85 11.79 -22.11 27.74
CA LEU A 85 10.92 -23.05 28.46
C LEU A 85 11.36 -24.51 28.25
N ARG A 86 11.75 -24.88 27.02
CA ARG A 86 12.29 -26.23 26.75
C ARG A 86 13.57 -26.49 27.52
N ASP A 87 14.49 -25.54 27.54
CA ASP A 87 15.77 -25.66 28.24
C ASP A 87 15.55 -25.81 29.75
N LEU A 88 14.66 -25.00 30.34
CA LEU A 88 14.26 -25.10 31.76
C LEU A 88 13.64 -26.47 32.11
N ILE A 89 12.76 -26.99 31.26
CA ILE A 89 12.13 -28.31 31.46
C ILE A 89 13.17 -29.43 31.37
N ILE A 90 14.08 -29.37 30.39
CA ILE A 90 15.13 -30.38 30.19
C ILE A 90 16.17 -30.35 31.33
N GLN A 91 16.51 -29.16 31.82
CA GLN A 91 17.45 -28.98 32.95
C GLN A 91 16.84 -29.40 34.30
N GLY A 92 15.53 -29.60 34.38
CA GLY A 92 14.86 -30.11 35.57
C GLY A 92 14.81 -29.10 36.73
N GLU A 93 14.98 -27.81 36.43
CA GLU A 93 15.10 -26.79 37.46
C GLU A 93 13.74 -26.42 38.05
N LYS A 94 13.45 -26.96 39.23
CA LYS A 94 12.51 -26.38 40.21
C LYS A 94 13.24 -25.32 41.05
N THR A 95 14.00 -24.45 40.41
CA THR A 95 14.67 -23.32 41.07
C THR A 95 13.68 -22.16 41.15
N GLU A 96 13.68 -21.40 42.24
CA GLU A 96 12.81 -20.21 42.39
C GLU A 96 13.02 -19.20 41.25
N ASP A 97 14.22 -19.16 40.69
CA ASP A 97 14.55 -18.30 39.55
C ASP A 97 13.88 -18.77 38.25
N GLY A 98 13.73 -20.09 38.04
CA GLY A 98 12.94 -20.62 36.92
C GLY A 98 11.48 -20.20 36.98
N HIS A 99 10.88 -20.16 38.17
CA HIS A 99 9.50 -19.67 38.36
C HIS A 99 9.37 -18.18 38.02
N ARG A 100 10.34 -17.34 38.39
CA ARG A 100 10.34 -15.91 38.04
C ARG A 100 10.42 -15.67 36.53
N ILE A 101 11.28 -16.42 35.84
CA ILE A 101 11.45 -16.32 34.39
C ILE A 101 10.16 -16.74 33.66
N ILE A 102 9.48 -17.78 34.15
CA ILE A 102 8.18 -18.21 33.60
C ILE A 102 7.13 -17.10 33.76
N GLU A 103 7.02 -16.50 34.94
CA GLU A 103 6.09 -15.39 35.19
C GLU A 103 6.38 -14.17 34.30
N GLU A 104 7.66 -13.81 34.10
CA GLU A 104 8.05 -12.73 33.20
C GLU A 104 7.68 -13.01 31.74
N ILE A 105 7.86 -14.26 31.28
CA ILE A 105 7.46 -14.69 29.93
C ILE A 105 5.94 -14.64 29.76
N LEU A 106 5.18 -15.05 30.78
CA LEU A 106 3.71 -15.04 30.78
C LEU A 106 3.12 -13.62 30.92
N ALA A 107 3.82 -12.71 31.59
CA ALA A 107 3.44 -11.31 31.76
C ALA A 107 3.93 -10.40 30.60
N GLY A 108 4.64 -10.95 29.62
CA GLY A 108 5.03 -10.23 28.40
C GLY A 108 3.81 -9.66 27.67
N PRO A 109 3.95 -8.51 26.99
CA PRO A 109 2.82 -7.75 26.45
C PRO A 109 1.96 -8.61 25.51
N ASP A 110 0.67 -8.68 25.82
CA ASP A 110 -0.31 -9.35 24.98
C ASP A 110 -0.44 -8.60 23.64
N PRO A 111 -0.56 -9.34 22.52
CA PRO A 111 -0.56 -8.76 21.17
C PRO A 111 -1.76 -7.85 20.87
N ASP A 112 -2.78 -7.81 21.73
CA ASP A 112 -4.00 -7.02 21.56
C ASP A 112 -3.94 -5.61 22.19
N ASP A 113 -2.85 -5.23 22.88
CA ASP A 113 -2.75 -3.92 23.57
C ASP A 113 -2.22 -2.77 22.69
N ASN A 114 -1.92 -3.01 21.41
CA ASN A 114 -1.51 -1.97 20.46
C ASN A 114 -2.65 -1.66 19.47
N ASP A 115 -3.68 -0.96 19.95
CA ASP A 115 -4.76 -0.36 19.13
C ASP A 115 -4.33 1.02 18.57
#